data_AF-A0A2E4NV55-F1
#
_entry.id   AF-A0A2E4NV55-F1
#
_cell.length_a   1.000
_cell.length_b   1.000
_cell.length_c   1.000
_cell.angle_alpha   90.00
_cell.angle_beta   90.00
_cell.angle_gamma   90.00
#
_symmetry.space_group_name_H-M   'P 1'
#
loop_
_entity.id
_entity.type
_entity.pdbx_description
1 polymer ?
#
loop_
_entity_poly.entity_id
_entity_poly.type
_entity_poly.pdbx_seq_one_letter_code
_entity_poly.pdbx_strand_id
1 'polypeptide(L)'
;MSRKAFTIDRILYEILIESPNGAFTLHGLRKEFSFRSNEKVMPPNRELFWTIFMKVYALRSARLVKRVERPDGGGIFVLEKHFHEYPFEIVDRLFVNRWSNL
;
A
#
# COMPACT_ATOMS: atom_id res chain seq x y z
N MET A 1 7.96 13.76 -10.69
CA MET A 1 8.03 12.72 -9.62
C MET A 1 9.39 12.04 -9.67
N SER A 2 9.97 11.67 -8.52
CA SER A 2 11.26 10.96 -8.51
C SER A 2 11.07 9.48 -8.83
N ARG A 3 12.04 8.86 -9.51
CA ARG A 3 12.06 7.43 -9.88
C ARG A 3 11.86 6.48 -8.69
N LYS A 4 12.16 6.94 -7.47
CA LYS A 4 12.03 6.17 -6.21
C LYS A 4 10.57 5.99 -5.80
N ALA A 5 9.73 7.04 -5.89
CA ALA A 5 8.31 6.96 -5.54
C ALA A 5 7.59 5.93 -6.42
N PHE A 6 7.82 6.00 -7.75
CA PHE A 6 7.31 5.05 -8.73
C PHE A 6 7.70 3.59 -8.41
N THR A 7 8.89 3.38 -7.86
CA THR A 7 9.33 2.02 -7.48
C THR A 7 8.56 1.50 -6.26
N ILE A 8 8.27 2.36 -5.28
CA ILE A 8 7.55 1.97 -4.06
C ILE A 8 6.11 1.63 -4.36
N ASP A 9 5.41 2.50 -5.09
CA ASP A 9 4.04 2.23 -5.48
C ASP A 9 3.97 0.89 -6.21
N ARG A 10 4.91 0.61 -7.14
CA ARG A 10 4.84 -0.55 -8.03
C ARG A 10 4.94 -1.84 -7.26
N ILE A 11 5.96 -1.91 -6.40
CA ILE A 11 6.17 -3.05 -5.51
C ILE A 11 4.95 -3.23 -4.61
N LEU A 12 4.38 -2.15 -4.08
CA LEU A 12 3.17 -2.23 -3.26
C LEU A 12 1.99 -2.83 -4.04
N TYR A 13 1.71 -2.33 -5.24
CA TYR A 13 0.63 -2.83 -6.08
C TYR A 13 0.80 -4.32 -6.41
N GLU A 14 2.01 -4.73 -6.83
CA GLU A 14 2.36 -6.13 -7.13
C GLU A 14 2.09 -7.04 -5.92
N ILE A 15 2.51 -6.64 -4.71
CA ILE A 15 2.25 -7.42 -3.49
C ILE A 15 0.75 -7.54 -3.20
N LEU A 16 0.00 -6.46 -3.39
CA LEU A 16 -1.43 -6.45 -3.11
C LEU A 16 -2.19 -7.40 -4.06
N ILE A 17 -1.93 -7.33 -5.37
CA ILE A 17 -2.62 -8.21 -6.34
C ILE A 17 -2.23 -9.69 -6.18
N GLU A 18 -1.03 -9.99 -5.68
CA GLU A 18 -0.56 -11.34 -5.40
C GLU A 18 -1.00 -11.85 -4.01
N SER A 19 -1.63 -11.01 -3.19
CA SER A 19 -2.06 -11.38 -1.84
C SER A 19 -3.12 -12.49 -1.91
N PRO A 20 -2.92 -13.62 -1.21
CA PRO A 20 -3.88 -14.72 -1.22
C PRO A 20 -5.28 -14.25 -0.81
N ASN A 21 -6.28 -14.57 -1.63
CA ASN A 21 -7.68 -14.15 -1.44
C ASN A 21 -7.87 -12.62 -1.36
N GLY A 22 -6.92 -11.83 -1.87
CA GLY A 22 -6.92 -10.37 -1.78
C GLY A 22 -6.84 -9.87 -0.33
N ALA A 23 -6.27 -10.65 0.58
CA ALA A 23 -6.24 -10.34 2.00
C ALA A 23 -4.82 -10.23 2.55
N PHE A 24 -4.56 -9.23 3.38
CA PHE A 24 -3.22 -8.97 3.92
C PHE A 24 -3.26 -8.29 5.30
N THR A 25 -2.14 -8.36 6.02
CA THR A 25 -1.93 -7.59 7.25
C THR A 25 -0.86 -6.53 7.01
N LEU A 26 -0.86 -5.43 7.78
CA LEU A 26 0.22 -4.42 7.66
C LEU A 26 1.60 -5.01 7.93
N HIS A 27 1.70 -5.97 8.86
CA HIS A 27 2.94 -6.66 9.16
C HIS A 27 3.41 -7.57 8.02
N GLY A 28 2.49 -8.36 7.45
CA GLY A 28 2.79 -9.21 6.29
C GLY A 28 3.20 -8.37 5.08
N LEU A 29 2.45 -7.29 4.81
CA LEU A 29 2.75 -6.34 3.76
C LEU A 29 4.15 -5.73 3.92
N ARG A 30 4.50 -5.31 5.14
CA ARG A 30 5.83 -4.77 5.44
C ARG A 30 6.92 -5.81 5.17
N LYS A 31 6.75 -7.05 5.62
CA LYS A 31 7.73 -8.13 5.41
C LYS A 31 7.96 -8.40 3.92
N GLU A 32 6.88 -8.56 3.17
CA GLU A 32 6.94 -8.85 1.74
C GLU A 32 7.56 -7.68 0.97
N PHE A 33 7.19 -6.46 1.33
CA PHE A 33 7.76 -5.27 0.73
C PHE A 33 9.27 -5.19 0.97
N SER A 34 9.72 -5.36 2.22
CA SER A 34 11.14 -5.37 2.56
C SER A 34 11.91 -6.44 1.79
N PHE A 35 11.32 -7.62 1.57
CA PHE A 35 11.91 -8.70 0.79
C PHE A 35 12.08 -8.36 -0.69
N ARG A 36 11.07 -7.72 -1.31
CA ARG A 36 11.09 -7.34 -2.74
C ARG A 36 11.87 -6.05 -3.01
N SER A 37 12.09 -5.25 -1.98
CA SER A 37 12.75 -3.96 -2.09
C SER A 37 14.28 -4.08 -2.00
N ASN A 38 15.01 -3.52 -2.96
CA ASN A 38 16.46 -3.39 -2.86
C ASN A 38 16.81 -2.17 -1.99
N GLU A 39 17.55 -2.38 -0.89
CA GLU A 39 17.89 -1.34 0.10
C GLU A 39 18.55 -0.10 -0.51
N LYS A 40 19.27 -0.22 -1.63
CA LYS A 40 19.94 0.92 -2.30
C LYS A 40 18.97 1.98 -2.85
N VAL A 41 17.70 1.63 -3.06
CA VAL A 41 16.69 2.51 -3.70
C VAL A 41 15.64 3.00 -2.69
N MET A 42 15.61 2.43 -1.49
CA MET A 42 14.54 2.65 -0.50
C MET A 42 14.88 3.75 0.51
N PRO A 43 13.86 4.47 1.02
CA PRO A 43 14.02 5.34 2.18
C PRO A 43 14.35 4.49 3.44
N PRO A 44 14.89 5.12 4.51
CA PRO A 44 15.14 4.44 5.77
C PRO A 44 13.93 3.64 6.26
N ASN A 45 14.16 2.48 6.90
CA ASN A 45 13.12 1.52 7.31
C ASN A 45 11.91 2.15 8.02
N ARG A 46 12.12 3.21 8.83
CA ARG A 46 11.06 3.94 9.53
C ARG A 46 10.19 4.77 8.58
N GLU A 47 10.79 5.49 7.64
CA GLU A 47 10.07 6.29 6.65
C GLU A 47 9.34 5.40 5.64
N LEU A 48 9.94 4.26 5.28
CA LEU A 48 9.31 3.27 4.42
C LEU A 48 8.04 2.71 5.07
N PHE A 49 8.10 2.39 6.37
CA PHE A 49 6.93 1.94 7.12
C PHE A 49 5.80 2.97 7.07
N TRP A 50 6.10 4.24 7.37
CA TRP A 50 5.10 5.30 7.31
C TRP A 50 4.53 5.49 5.91
N THR A 51 5.37 5.39 4.89
CA THR A 51 4.95 5.50 3.49
C THR A 51 3.96 4.39 3.13
N ILE A 52 4.27 3.13 3.44
CA ILE A 52 3.38 1.99 3.18
C ILE A 52 2.08 2.13 3.98
N PHE A 53 2.19 2.51 5.26
CA PHE A 53 1.03 2.72 6.11
C PHE A 53 0.08 3.77 5.53
N MET A 54 0.60 4.95 5.19
CA MET A 54 -0.20 6.02 4.59
C MET A 54 -0.84 5.59 3.28
N LYS A 55 -0.14 4.76 2.49
CA LYS A 55 -0.68 4.21 1.25
C LYS A 55 -1.88 3.32 1.45
N VAL A 56 -1.78 2.36 2.36
CA VAL A 56 -2.91 1.48 2.71
C VAL A 56 -4.12 2.29 3.20
N TYR A 57 -3.89 3.33 4.00
CA TYR A 57 -4.98 4.16 4.51
C TYR A 57 -5.64 5.06 3.46
N ALA A 58 -4.90 5.53 2.45
CA ALA A 58 -5.53 6.23 1.34
C ALA A 58 -6.30 5.28 0.41
N LEU A 59 -5.78 4.08 0.14
CA LEU A 59 -6.52 3.04 -0.56
C LEU A 59 -7.84 2.72 0.17
N ARG A 60 -7.79 2.67 1.51
CA ARG A 60 -9.00 2.55 2.33
C ARG A 60 -9.93 3.75 2.20
N SER A 61 -9.39 4.96 2.23
CA SER A 61 -10.19 6.19 2.06
C SER A 61 -10.86 6.25 0.68
N ALA A 62 -10.19 5.72 -0.34
CA ALA A 62 -10.70 5.58 -1.70
C ALA A 62 -11.61 4.37 -1.90
N ARG A 63 -11.93 3.62 -0.83
CA ARG A 63 -12.78 2.42 -0.84
C ARG A 63 -12.23 1.26 -1.69
N LEU A 64 -10.94 1.27 -2.00
CA LEU A 64 -10.25 0.21 -2.73
C LEU A 64 -9.84 -0.96 -1.82
N VAL A 65 -9.76 -0.70 -0.52
CA VAL A 65 -9.43 -1.69 0.52
C VAL A 65 -10.35 -1.47 1.72
N LYS A 66 -10.86 -2.53 2.31
CA LYS A 66 -11.52 -2.48 3.63
C LYS A 66 -10.66 -3.08 4.72
N ARG A 67 -10.84 -2.58 5.95
CA ARG A 67 -10.29 -3.23 7.15
C ARG A 67 -11.42 -4.02 7.81
N VAL A 68 -11.12 -5.27 8.16
CA VAL A 68 -11.98 -6.17 8.92
C VAL A 68 -11.27 -6.47 10.23
N GLU A 69 -11.91 -6.16 11.36
CA GLU A 69 -11.38 -6.54 12.68
C GLU A 69 -11.54 -8.05 12.85
N ARG A 70 -10.52 -8.69 13.42
CA ARG A 70 -10.59 -10.11 13.75
C ARG A 70 -11.10 -10.30 15.18
N PRO A 71 -11.81 -11.42 15.46
CA PRO A 71 -12.33 -11.70 16.79
C PRO A 71 -11.25 -11.81 17.89
N ASP A 72 -10.04 -12.24 17.51
CA ASP A 72 -8.87 -12.42 18.37
C ASP A 72 -8.03 -11.13 18.55
N GLY A 73 -8.49 -10.02 17.97
CA GLY A 73 -7.78 -8.75 18.00
C GLY A 73 -6.89 -8.52 16.78
N GLY A 74 -6.74 -7.25 16.42
CA GLY A 74 -6.05 -6.84 15.20
C GLY A 74 -6.97 -6.79 13.98
N GLY A 75 -6.42 -6.27 12.87
CA GLY A 75 -7.16 -6.05 11.63
C GLY A 75 -6.52 -6.73 10.43
N ILE A 76 -7.35 -7.32 9.58
CA ILE A 76 -6.97 -7.74 8.23
C ILE A 76 -7.50 -6.73 7.22
N PHE A 77 -6.71 -6.45 6.21
CA PHE A 77 -7.11 -5.63 5.07
C PHE A 77 -7.51 -6.55 3.93
N VAL A 78 -8.59 -6.20 3.23
CA VAL A 78 -9.14 -6.98 2.11
C VAL A 78 -9.34 -6.04 0.93
N LEU A 79 -8.86 -6.42 -0.24
CA LEU A 79 -9.09 -5.70 -1.48
C LEU A 79 -10.58 -5.71 -1.83
N GLU A 80 -11.10 -4.58 -2.27
CA GLU A 80 -12.44 -4.49 -2.81
C GLU A 80 -12.47 -4.93 -4.28
N LYS A 81 -13.63 -5.40 -4.77
CA LYS A 81 -13.75 -5.99 -6.13
C LYS A 81 -13.23 -5.07 -7.24
N HIS A 82 -13.45 -3.78 -7.09
CA HIS A 82 -13.06 -2.77 -8.07
C HIS A 82 -11.59 -2.34 -7.93
N PHE A 83 -10.81 -2.88 -6.99
CA PHE A 83 -9.39 -2.55 -6.82
C PHE A 83 -8.60 -2.65 -8.14
N HIS A 84 -8.86 -3.69 -8.93
CA HIS A 84 -8.19 -3.96 -10.20
C HIS A 84 -8.53 -2.96 -11.32
N GLU A 85 -9.61 -2.19 -11.16
CA GLU A 85 -10.01 -1.14 -12.10
C GLU A 85 -9.19 0.15 -11.90
N TYR A 86 -8.41 0.23 -10.83
CA TYR A 86 -7.61 1.40 -10.49
C TYR A 86 -6.14 1.09 -10.80
N PRO A 87 -5.69 1.42 -12.03
CA PRO A 87 -4.29 1.27 -12.36
C PRO A 87 -3.46 2.18 -11.46
N PHE A 88 -2.22 1.75 -11.33
CA PHE A 88 -1.10 2.41 -10.70
C PHE A 88 -1.14 3.94 -10.61
N GLU A 89 -1.42 4.62 -11.72
CA GLU A 89 -1.42 6.09 -11.81
C GLU A 89 -2.56 6.79 -11.05
N ILE A 90 -3.71 6.13 -10.85
CA ILE A 90 -4.85 6.74 -10.13
C ILE A 90 -4.58 6.74 -8.63
N VAL A 91 -3.95 5.68 -8.14
CA VAL A 91 -3.47 5.56 -6.76
C VAL A 91 -2.46 6.67 -6.47
N ASP A 92 -1.51 6.95 -7.38
CA ASP A 92 -0.60 8.10 -7.29
C ASP A 92 -1.31 9.46 -7.22
N ARG A 93 -2.34 9.72 -8.04
CA ARG A 93 -3.09 11.00 -8.00
C ARG A 93 -3.90 11.20 -6.71
N LEU A 94 -4.38 10.11 -6.09
CA LEU A 94 -5.01 10.16 -4.77
C LEU A 94 -4.04 10.63 -3.68
N PHE A 95 -2.74 10.36 -3.85
CA PHE A 95 -1.70 10.81 -2.93
C PHE A 95 -1.24 12.23 -3.24
N VAL A 96 -0.94 12.56 -4.50
CA VAL A 96 -0.47 13.90 -4.89
C VAL A 96 -1.44 15.00 -4.45
N ASN A 97 -2.75 14.79 -4.58
CA ASN A 97 -3.77 15.78 -4.21
C ASN A 97 -3.97 15.96 -2.69
N ARG A 98 -3.51 15.03 -1.85
CA ARG A 98 -3.58 15.18 -0.37
C ARG A 98 -2.40 15.95 0.20
N TRP A 99 -1.23 15.88 -0.42
CA TRP A 99 -0.01 16.54 0.06
C TRP A 99 0.23 17.93 -0.53
N SER A 100 -0.58 18.34 -1.52
CA SER A 100 -0.54 19.69 -2.10
C SER A 100 -1.55 20.66 -1.45
N ASN A 101 -2.35 20.18 -0.49
CA ASN A 101 -3.33 20.94 0.28
C ASN A 101 -3.00 21.02 1.79
N LEU A 102 -1.76 20.71 2.17
CA LEU A 102 -1.17 20.94 3.49
C LEU A 102 0.06 21.83 3.32
#